data_AF-A0A845UXD8-F1
#
_entry.id   AF-A0A845UXD8-F1
#
_cell.length_a   1.000
_cell.length_b   1.000
_cell.length_c   1.000
_cell.angle_alpha   90.00
_cell.angle_beta   90.00
_cell.angle_gamma   90.00
#
_symmetry.space_group_name_H-M   'P 1'
#
loop_
_entity.id
_entity.type
_entity.pdbx_description
1 polymer ?
#
loop_
_entity_poly.entity_id
_entity_poly.type
_entity_poly.pdbx_seq_one_letter_code
_entity_poly.pdbx_strand_id
1 'polypeptide(L)' 'MARFNIIEIDAAVAERAIELRQSHRLRLPDLLIWASAQVQGLILVSRSIRDFPSDQPLLNT' A
#
# COMPACT_ATOMS: atom_id res chain seq x y z
N MET A 1 -10.19 22.68 9.38
CA MET A 1 -10.48 21.89 8.17
C MET A 1 -9.26 21.06 7.85
N ALA A 2 -9.36 19.73 7.89
CA ALA A 2 -8.24 18.86 7.51
C ALA A 2 -8.30 18.61 6.00
N ARG A 3 -7.24 18.96 5.27
CA ARG A 3 -7.04 18.61 3.87
C ARG A 3 -6.10 17.41 3.84
N PHE A 4 -6.53 16.32 3.22
CA PHE A 4 -5.67 15.15 3.03
C PHE A 4 -4.65 15.43 1.93
N ASN A 5 -3.44 14.87 2.10
CA ASN A 5 -2.45 14.85 1.03
C ASN A 5 -2.81 13.73 0.04
N ILE A 6 -2.77 14.02 -1.25
CA ILE A 6 -2.99 13.03 -2.31
C ILE A 6 -1.63 12.51 -2.76
N ILE A 7 -1.47 11.20 -2.81
CA ILE A 7 -0.27 10.55 -3.34
C ILE A 7 -0.61 10.05 -4.74
N GLU A 8 0.13 10.53 -5.73
CA GLU A 8 -0.01 10.09 -7.12
C GLU A 8 0.58 8.69 -7.33
N ILE A 9 0.07 7.99 -8.35
CA ILE A 9 0.65 6.73 -8.79
C ILE A 9 1.71 7.06 -9.86
N ASP A 10 2.93 7.26 -9.41
CA ASP A 10 4.09 7.47 -10.28
C ASP A 10 4.76 6.12 -10.66
N ALA A 11 5.85 6.20 -11.43
CA ALA A 11 6.59 5.03 -11.86
C ALA A 11 7.12 4.20 -10.69
N ALA A 12 7.56 4.83 -9.60
CA ALA A 12 8.08 4.13 -8.43
C ALA A 12 6.96 3.33 -7.73
N VAL A 13 5.76 3.91 -7.60
CA VAL A 13 4.58 3.21 -7.07
C VAL A 13 4.18 2.05 -7.99
N ALA A 14 4.18 2.27 -9.31
CA ALA A 14 3.81 1.24 -10.28
C ALA A 14 4.80 0.05 -10.27
N GLU A 15 6.10 0.32 -10.30
CA GLU A 15 7.15 -0.70 -10.21
C GLU A 15 7.03 -1.49 -8.91
N ARG A 16 6.86 -0.79 -7.78
CA ARG A 16 6.73 -1.44 -6.48
C ARG A 16 5.48 -2.32 -6.41
N ALA A 17 4.35 -1.88 -6.99
CA ALA A 17 3.14 -2.70 -7.05
C ALA A 17 3.33 -3.98 -7.89
N ILE A 18 4.14 -3.92 -8.95
CA ILE A 18 4.49 -5.09 -9.77
C ILE A 18 5.33 -6.10 -8.98
N GLU A 19 6.34 -5.63 -8.25
CA GLU A 19 7.15 -6.48 -7.37
C GLU A 19 6.29 -7.17 -6.30
N LEU A 20 5.38 -6.41 -5.68
CA LEU A 20 4.43 -6.96 -4.70
C LEU A 20 3.48 -7.97 -5.34
N ARG A 21 3.09 -7.78 -6.60
CA ARG A 21 2.24 -8.75 -7.33
C ARG A 21 2.92 -10.10 -7.54
N GLN A 22 4.24 -10.11 -7.74
CA GLN A 22 5.02 -11.33 -7.94
C GLN A 22 5.12 -12.16 -6.66
N SER A 23 5.14 -11.48 -5.51
CA SER A 23 5.32 -12.09 -4.18
C SER A 23 4.00 -12.34 -3.42
N HIS A 24 2.92 -11.63 -3.76
CA HIS A 24 1.66 -11.66 -3.04
C HIS A 24 0.44 -11.85 -3.96
N ARG A 25 -0.53 -12.64 -3.49
CA ARG A 25 -1.80 -12.91 -4.21
C ARG A 25 -2.89 -11.89 -3.88
N LEU A 26 -2.59 -10.60 -4.07
CA LEU A 26 -3.54 -9.51 -3.85
C LEU A 26 -4.03 -8.93 -5.19
N ARG A 27 -5.16 -8.24 -5.16
CA ARG A 27 -5.67 -7.55 -6.35
C ARG A 27 -4.81 -6.33 -6.63
N LEU A 28 -4.69 -5.95 -7.90
CA LEU A 28 -3.89 -4.80 -8.32
C LEU A 28 -4.20 -3.49 -7.55
N PRO A 29 -5.47 -3.11 -7.30
CA PRO A 29 -5.76 -1.90 -6.52
C PRO A 29 -5.21 -1.95 -5.10
N ASP A 30 -5.31 -3.10 -4.43
CA ASP A 30 -4.80 -3.30 -3.07
C ASP A 30 -3.26 -3.20 -3.06
N LEU A 31 -2.61 -3.75 -4.10
CA LEU A 31 -1.15 -3.63 -4.30
C LEU A 31 -0.70 -2.19 -4.54
N LEU A 32 -1.46 -1.38 -5.28
CA LEU A 32 -1.14 0.03 -5.54
C LEU A 32 -1.24 0.88 -4.27
N ILE A 33 -2.26 0.64 -3.44
CA ILE A 33 -2.41 1.30 -2.14
C ILE A 33 -1.26 0.94 -1.20
N TRP A 34 -0.84 -0.33 -1.20
CA TRP A 34 0.26 -0.77 -0.36
C TRP A 34 1.62 -0.25 -0.86
N ALA A 35 1.83 -0.26 -2.17
CA ALA A 35 3.02 0.30 -2.80
C ALA A 35 3.17 1.80 -2.51
N SER A 36 2.09 2.58 -2.57
CA SER A 36 2.16 4.02 -2.28
C SER A 36 2.59 4.30 -0.84
N ALA A 37 2.09 3.52 0.13
CA ALA A 37 2.53 3.62 1.51
C ALA A 37 4.01 3.27 1.67
N GLN A 38 4.49 2.17 1.06
CA GLN A 38 5.88 1.76 1.16
C GLN A 38 6.86 2.75 0.51
N VAL A 39 6.55 3.23 -0.70
CA VAL A 39 7.39 4.19 -1.42
C VAL A 39 7.53 5.50 -0.65
N GLN A 40 6.47 5.92 0.04
CA GLN A 40 6.46 7.16 0.85
C GLN A 40 6.92 6.94 2.31
N GLY A 41 7.26 5.71 2.71
CA GLY A 41 7.66 5.39 4.09
C GLY A 41 6.54 5.59 5.13
N LEU A 42 5.28 5.42 4.71
CA LEU A 42 4.09 5.61 5.53
C LEU A 42 3.54 4.29 6.07
N ILE A 43 2.82 4.38 7.19
CA ILE A 43 2.06 3.26 7.75
C ILE A 43 0.74 3.14 7.00
N LEU A 44 0.45 1.96 6.47
CA LEU A 44 -0.86 1.67 5.90
C LEU A 44 -1.85 1.32 7.03
N VAL A 45 -2.93 2.10 7.13
CA VAL A 45 -4.03 1.84 8.05
C VAL A 45 -5.15 1.17 7.26
N SER A 46 -5.52 -0.06 7.64
CA SER A 46 -6.54 -0.84 6.93
C SER A 46 -7.42 -1.60 7.91
N ARG A 47 -8.73 -1.61 7.63
CA ARG A 47 -9.70 -2.46 8.33
C ARG A 47 -9.73 -3.90 7.81
N SER A 48 -9.04 -4.19 6.70
CA SER A 48 -8.95 -5.52 6.09
C SER A 48 -7.54 -6.07 6.24
N ILE A 49 -7.24 -6.56 7.45
CA ILE A 49 -5.93 -7.12 7.81
C ILE A 49 -5.63 -8.40 7.00
N ARG A 50 -6.66 -9.11 6.55
CA ARG A 50 -6.51 -10.34 5.73
C ARG A 50 -5.94 -10.08 4.34
N ASP A 51 -6.04 -8.86 3.85
CA ASP A 51 -5.60 -8.50 2.51
C ASP A 51 -4.15 -7.99 2.48
N PHE A 52 -3.43 -7.93 3.62
CA PHE A 52 -2.05 -7.44 3.65
C PHE A 52 -1.14 -8.34 4.51
N PRO A 53 0.08 -8.65 4.05
CA PRO A 53 1.06 -9.45 4.80
C PRO A 53 1.46 -8.80 6.13
N SER A 54 1.62 -9.62 7.18
CA SER A 54 1.76 -9.20 8.59
C SER A 54 3.15 -8.65 8.96
N ASP A 55 4.09 -8.77 8.04
CA ASP A 55 5.52 -8.52 8.18
C ASP A 55 5.91 -7.03 8.03
N GLN A 56 4.91 -6.15 7.88
CA GLN A 56 5.09 -4.69 7.84
C GLN A 56 4.21 -3.99 8.87
N PRO A 57 4.63 -2.80 9.37
CA PRO A 57 3.83 -2.02 10.31
C PRO A 57 2.51 -1.61 9.65
N LEU A 58 1.44 -2.28 10.05
CA LEU A 58 0.05 -2.01 9.70
C LEU A 58 -0.68 -1.66 11.00
N LEU A 59 -1.53 -0.63 10.98
CA LEU A 59 -2.36 -0.26 12.13
C LEU A 59 -3.80 -0.69 11.91
N ASN A 60 -4.38 -1.39 12.89
CA ASN A 60 -5.80 -1.70 12.97
C ASN A 60 -6.46 -0.88 14.10
N THR A 61 -7.45 -0.06 13.75
CA THR A 61 -8.30 0.66 14.71
C THR A 61 -9.74 0.48 14.35
#